data_AF-A0A5B8IL16-F1
#
_entry.id   AF-A0A5B8IL16-F1
#
_cell.length_a   1.000
_cell.length_b   1.000
_cell.length_c   1.000
_cell.angle_alpha   90.00
_cell.angle_beta   90.00
_cell.angle_gamma   90.00
#
_symmetry.space_group_name_H-M   'P 1'
#
loop_
_entity.id
_entity.type
_entity.pdbx_description
1 polymer ?
#
loop_
_entity_poly.entity_id
_entity_poly.type
_entity_poly.pdbx_seq_one_letter_code
_entity_poly.pdbx_strand_id
1 'polypeptide(L)'
;MPPHTLDRVRGALDLLAAWETTTTVADGAAAARDIGALLWRELTLRCLWDALPARDHAAVSWLVAHGFQVSRACVTQGKTERVAGEIIELIGEAAYWARICDTGTASRWPEAPPRRSQYGRAAQQLWQRYQALPHPWKIRIMREMEPPPGPSRTRRRLLFATFLTHAEKTPVPTTSTADQPADALVRSLSRRPAGWQIEIIRRIAAGAGPYRTSSAADEAIQIVSRQGVRLIQRPSLPRIPRS
;
A
#
# COMPACT_ATOMS: atom_id res chain seq x y z
N MET A 1 -8.76 33.51 -6.81
CA MET A 1 -8.57 32.57 -5.69
C MET A 1 -7.72 31.40 -6.18
N PRO A 2 -6.74 30.90 -5.42
CA PRO A 2 -5.98 29.72 -5.85
C PRO A 2 -6.96 28.55 -6.06
N PRO A 3 -6.78 27.74 -7.11
CA PRO A 3 -7.65 26.60 -7.36
C PRO A 3 -7.67 25.69 -6.12
N HIS A 4 -8.86 25.22 -5.75
CA HIS A 4 -9.01 24.32 -4.60
C HIS A 4 -8.13 23.08 -4.83
N THR A 5 -7.40 22.63 -3.80
CA THR A 5 -6.47 21.49 -3.89
C THR A 5 -7.12 20.25 -4.53
N LEU A 6 -8.42 20.03 -4.29
CA LEU A 6 -9.19 18.95 -4.91
C LEU A 6 -9.36 19.08 -6.43
N ASP A 7 -9.47 20.29 -6.96
CA ASP A 7 -9.50 20.50 -8.41
C ASP A 7 -8.16 20.12 -9.04
N ARG A 8 -7.05 20.38 -8.33
CA ARG A 8 -5.72 19.91 -8.75
C ARG A 8 -5.59 18.39 -8.68
N VAL A 9 -6.16 17.75 -7.65
CA VAL A 9 -6.23 16.28 -7.56
C VAL A 9 -7.04 15.73 -8.74
N ARG A 10 -8.18 16.35 -9.08
CA ARG A 10 -9.00 15.92 -10.22
C ARG A 10 -8.24 16.07 -11.53
N GLY A 11 -7.61 17.22 -11.77
CA GLY A 11 -6.79 17.43 -12.97
C GLY A 11 -5.66 16.42 -13.09
N ALA A 12 -4.98 16.08 -11.99
CA ALA A 12 -3.96 15.02 -11.99
C ALA A 12 -4.55 13.64 -12.32
N LEU A 13 -5.71 13.29 -11.75
CA LEU A 13 -6.39 12.04 -12.07
C LEU A 13 -6.84 11.97 -13.53
N ASP A 14 -7.31 13.08 -14.12
CA ASP A 14 -7.69 13.15 -15.52
C ASP A 14 -6.50 12.92 -16.45
N LEU A 15 -5.35 13.55 -16.15
CA LEU A 15 -4.11 13.30 -16.89
C LEU A 15 -3.65 11.84 -16.75
N LEU A 16 -3.70 11.26 -15.56
CA LEU A 16 -3.31 9.87 -15.37
C LEU A 16 -4.28 8.90 -16.07
N ALA A 17 -5.58 9.18 -16.06
CA ALA A 17 -6.58 8.37 -16.76
C ALA A 17 -6.41 8.41 -18.28
N ALA A 18 -5.91 9.52 -18.82
CA ALA A 18 -5.58 9.68 -20.24
C ALA A 18 -4.14 9.23 -20.61
N TRP A 19 -3.45 8.51 -19.71
CA TRP A 19 -2.05 8.09 -19.89
C TRP A 19 -1.76 7.43 -21.24
N GLU A 20 -2.59 6.47 -21.66
CA GLU A 20 -2.37 5.71 -22.90
C GLU A 20 -2.71 6.51 -24.15
N THR A 21 -3.47 7.60 -24.02
CA THR A 21 -3.97 8.38 -25.15
C THR A 21 -3.21 9.70 -25.29
N THR A 22 -3.72 10.78 -24.70
CA THR A 22 -3.31 12.15 -24.99
C THR A 22 -2.22 12.70 -24.06
N THR A 23 -2.00 12.06 -22.91
CA THR A 23 -1.06 12.58 -21.91
C THR A 23 0.39 12.33 -22.30
N THR A 24 1.24 13.36 -22.18
CA THR A 24 2.68 13.22 -22.43
C THR A 24 3.37 12.48 -21.26
N VAL A 25 4.55 11.92 -21.51
CA VAL A 25 5.35 11.29 -20.44
C VAL A 25 5.65 12.28 -19.32
N ALA A 26 5.97 13.53 -19.67
CA ALA A 26 6.29 14.58 -18.71
C ALA A 26 5.06 14.94 -17.84
N ASP A 27 3.90 15.12 -18.46
CA ASP A 27 2.65 15.46 -17.75
C ASP A 27 2.19 14.31 -16.84
N GLY A 28 2.24 13.07 -17.34
CA GLY A 28 1.92 11.89 -16.54
C GLY A 28 2.88 11.73 -15.36
N ALA A 29 4.18 11.94 -15.57
CA ALA A 29 5.17 11.90 -14.50
C ALA A 29 4.93 13.00 -13.45
N ALA A 30 4.59 14.22 -13.87
CA ALA A 30 4.27 15.32 -12.96
C ALA A 30 2.98 15.03 -12.16
N ALA A 31 1.91 14.58 -12.83
CA ALA A 31 0.66 14.22 -12.20
C ALA A 31 0.84 13.09 -11.17
N ALA A 32 1.59 12.03 -11.52
CA ALA A 32 1.89 10.92 -10.63
C ALA A 32 2.67 11.37 -9.38
N ARG A 33 3.68 12.24 -9.55
CA ARG A 33 4.49 12.75 -8.44
C ARG A 33 3.65 13.54 -7.44
N ASP A 34 2.75 14.38 -7.95
CA ASP A 34 2.08 15.39 -7.14
C ASP A 34 0.84 14.84 -6.41
N ILE A 35 0.15 13.85 -6.98
CA ILE A 35 -1.19 13.43 -6.52
C ILE A 35 -1.23 12.98 -5.05
N GLY A 36 -0.26 12.19 -4.60
CA GLY A 36 -0.21 11.70 -3.22
C GLY A 36 0.01 12.84 -2.22
N ALA A 37 0.90 13.78 -2.55
CA ALA A 37 1.19 14.94 -1.70
C ALA A 37 0.01 15.91 -1.63
N LEU A 38 -0.71 16.13 -2.74
CA LEU A 38 -1.94 16.92 -2.77
C LEU A 38 -3.01 16.32 -1.87
N LEU A 39 -3.21 14.99 -1.94
CA LEU A 39 -4.19 14.30 -1.09
C LEU A 39 -3.83 14.34 0.39
N TRP A 40 -2.56 14.14 0.74
CA TRP A 40 -2.12 14.26 2.13
C TRP A 40 -2.34 15.68 2.69
N ARG A 41 -2.05 16.72 1.89
CA ARG A 41 -2.34 18.11 2.26
C ARG A 41 -3.83 18.34 2.45
N GLU A 42 -4.66 17.83 1.56
CA GLU A 42 -6.12 18.00 1.67
C GLU A 42 -6.70 17.30 2.91
N LEU A 43 -6.24 16.09 3.22
CA LEU A 43 -6.60 15.39 4.46
C LEU A 43 -6.20 16.20 5.70
N THR A 44 -5.04 16.87 5.65
CA THR A 44 -4.56 17.71 6.76
C THR A 44 -5.38 19.00 6.89
N LEU A 45 -5.62 19.69 5.77
CA LEU A 45 -6.40 20.94 5.73
C LEU A 45 -7.84 20.75 6.21
N ARG A 46 -8.43 19.57 5.96
CA ARG A 46 -9.78 19.20 6.42
C ARG A 46 -9.81 18.60 7.83
N CYS A 47 -8.67 18.57 8.54
CA CYS A 47 -8.54 17.93 9.86
C CYS A 47 -8.93 16.45 9.88
N LEU A 48 -8.87 15.77 8.74
CA LEU A 48 -9.18 14.34 8.63
C LEU A 48 -7.97 13.47 8.97
N TRP A 49 -6.76 13.97 8.69
CA TRP A 49 -5.51 13.24 8.86
C TRP A 49 -5.35 12.64 10.26
N ASP A 50 -5.50 13.44 11.31
CA ASP A 50 -5.27 13.00 12.69
C ASP A 50 -6.36 12.01 13.18
N ALA A 51 -7.54 12.03 12.56
CA ALA A 51 -8.63 11.10 12.86
C ALA A 51 -8.50 9.74 12.15
N LEU A 52 -7.58 9.61 11.20
CA LEU A 52 -7.38 8.35 10.48
C LEU A 52 -6.77 7.27 11.40
N PRO A 53 -7.20 6.01 11.28
CA PRO A 53 -6.51 4.87 11.87
C PRO A 53 -5.06 4.74 11.38
N ALA A 54 -4.17 4.14 12.17
CA ALA A 54 -2.75 4.00 11.83
C ALA A 54 -2.50 3.30 10.47
N ARG A 55 -3.34 2.32 10.09
CA ARG A 55 -3.26 1.65 8.77
C ARG A 55 -3.54 2.62 7.62
N ASP A 56 -4.43 3.58 7.86
CA ASP A 56 -4.88 4.55 6.87
C ASP A 56 -3.82 5.66 6.72
N HIS A 57 -3.12 6.03 7.81
CA HIS A 57 -1.87 6.81 7.72
C HIS A 57 -0.83 6.12 6.84
N ALA A 58 -0.55 4.84 7.08
CA ALA A 58 0.40 4.08 6.29
C ALA A 58 0.00 4.01 4.81
N ALA A 59 -1.29 3.84 4.52
CA ALA A 59 -1.80 3.79 3.15
C ALA A 59 -1.70 5.13 2.39
N VAL A 60 -1.92 6.28 3.06
CA VAL A 60 -1.65 7.60 2.47
C VAL A 60 -0.16 7.82 2.26
N SER A 61 0.67 7.49 3.25
CA SER A 61 2.13 7.57 3.11
C SER A 61 2.63 6.71 1.95
N TRP A 62 2.12 5.48 1.81
CA TRP A 62 2.41 4.63 0.67
C TRP A 62 2.01 5.29 -0.65
N LEU A 63 0.82 5.90 -0.72
CA LEU A 63 0.37 6.58 -1.92
C LEU A 63 1.33 7.71 -2.34
N VAL A 64 1.83 8.50 -1.39
CA VAL A 64 2.84 9.55 -1.66
C VAL A 64 4.10 8.94 -2.28
N ALA A 65 4.63 7.88 -1.69
CA ALA A 65 5.81 7.20 -2.21
C ALA A 65 5.57 6.56 -3.59
N HIS A 66 4.42 5.90 -3.76
CA HIS A 66 4.04 5.24 -4.99
C HIS A 66 3.93 6.25 -6.13
N GLY A 67 3.33 7.42 -5.90
CA GLY A 67 3.32 8.51 -6.87
C GLY A 67 4.73 8.93 -7.34
N PHE A 68 5.68 9.01 -6.41
CA PHE A 68 7.09 9.31 -6.74
C PHE A 68 7.75 8.18 -7.56
N GLN A 69 7.51 6.92 -7.20
CA GLN A 69 8.02 5.75 -7.93
C GLN A 69 7.43 5.67 -9.35
N VAL A 70 6.11 5.86 -9.49
CA VAL A 70 5.41 5.90 -10.78
C VAL A 70 5.94 7.04 -11.63
N SER A 71 6.11 8.22 -11.07
CA SER A 71 6.73 9.36 -11.77
C SER A 71 8.10 9.00 -12.35
N ARG A 72 8.97 8.39 -11.55
CA ARG A 72 10.28 7.90 -12.03
C ARG A 72 10.14 6.85 -13.12
N ALA A 73 9.19 5.93 -12.99
CA ALA A 73 8.94 4.89 -13.98
C ALA A 73 8.43 5.48 -15.30
N CYS A 74 7.53 6.47 -15.27
CA CYS A 74 7.11 7.22 -16.45
C CYS A 74 8.32 7.82 -17.18
N VAL A 75 9.21 8.53 -16.46
CA VAL A 75 10.38 9.18 -17.07
C VAL A 75 11.38 8.17 -17.64
N THR A 76 11.62 7.06 -16.94
CA THR A 76 12.67 6.09 -17.31
C THR A 76 12.22 5.01 -18.29
N GLN A 77 10.94 4.64 -18.28
CA GLN A 77 10.40 3.52 -19.06
C GLN A 77 9.37 3.96 -20.09
N GLY A 78 8.85 5.20 -20.03
CA GLY A 78 7.82 5.69 -20.95
C GLY A 78 6.49 4.94 -20.84
N LYS A 79 5.72 4.90 -21.94
CA LYS A 79 4.38 4.30 -22.01
C LYS A 79 4.44 2.77 -22.21
N THR A 80 4.90 2.05 -21.19
CA THR A 80 4.88 0.57 -21.18
C THR A 80 3.63 0.04 -20.47
N GLU A 81 3.23 -1.19 -20.79
CA GLU A 81 2.11 -1.89 -20.10
C GLU A 81 2.34 -1.97 -18.59
N ARG A 82 3.59 -2.18 -18.17
CA ARG A 82 3.99 -2.16 -16.76
C ARG A 82 3.67 -0.81 -16.10
N VAL A 83 4.09 0.30 -16.72
CA VAL A 83 3.82 1.65 -16.19
C VAL A 83 2.32 1.95 -16.20
N ALA A 84 1.59 1.53 -17.23
CA ALA A 84 0.13 1.67 -17.28
C ALA A 84 -0.55 0.93 -16.11
N GLY A 85 -0.10 -0.29 -15.79
CA GLY A 85 -0.59 -1.05 -14.64
C GLY A 85 -0.36 -0.34 -13.29
N GLU A 86 0.83 0.25 -13.11
CA GLU A 86 1.16 1.03 -11.90
C GLU A 86 0.33 2.32 -11.79
N ILE A 87 0.07 2.99 -12.92
CA ILE A 87 -0.80 4.18 -12.99
C ILE A 87 -2.24 3.83 -12.63
N ILE A 88 -2.78 2.72 -13.12
CA ILE A 88 -4.13 2.26 -12.76
C ILE A 88 -4.24 2.02 -11.25
N GLU A 89 -3.24 1.39 -10.62
CA GLU A 89 -3.20 1.20 -9.17
C GLU A 89 -3.14 2.55 -8.44
N LEU A 90 -2.29 3.49 -8.91
CA LEU A 90 -2.16 4.83 -8.34
C LEU A 90 -3.48 5.61 -8.40
N ILE A 91 -4.17 5.60 -9.55
CA ILE A 91 -5.49 6.23 -9.75
C ILE A 91 -6.50 5.65 -8.75
N GLY A 92 -6.57 4.32 -8.63
CA GLY A 92 -7.53 3.66 -7.74
C GLY A 92 -7.34 4.03 -6.26
N GLU A 93 -6.10 4.06 -5.78
CA GLU A 93 -5.78 4.43 -4.40
C GLU A 93 -5.97 5.95 -4.15
N ALA A 94 -5.64 6.79 -5.13
CA ALA A 94 -5.81 8.24 -5.04
C ALA A 94 -7.29 8.66 -5.07
N ALA A 95 -8.08 8.11 -6.00
CA ALA A 95 -9.51 8.41 -6.12
C ALA A 95 -10.29 8.01 -4.85
N TYR A 96 -9.87 6.94 -4.15
CA TYR A 96 -10.45 6.62 -2.85
C TYR A 96 -10.25 7.75 -1.84
N TRP A 97 -9.03 8.27 -1.70
CA TRP A 97 -8.76 9.33 -0.72
C TRP A 97 -9.39 10.66 -1.12
N ALA A 98 -9.47 10.94 -2.42
CA ALA A 98 -10.19 12.11 -2.93
C ALA A 98 -11.67 12.08 -2.50
N ARG A 99 -12.32 10.92 -2.61
CA ARG A 99 -13.71 10.72 -2.13
C ARG A 99 -13.85 10.86 -0.61
N ILE A 100 -12.84 10.50 0.17
CA ILE A 100 -12.84 10.73 1.63
C ILE A 100 -12.74 12.24 1.95
N CYS A 101 -11.97 12.99 1.16
CA CYS A 101 -11.86 14.43 1.31
C CYS A 101 -13.16 15.15 0.89
N ASP A 102 -13.87 14.65 -0.11
CA ASP A 102 -15.10 15.24 -0.65
C ASP A 102 -16.24 14.22 -0.76
N THR A 103 -16.96 14.05 0.34
CA THR A 103 -18.09 13.12 0.43
C THR A 103 -19.33 13.59 -0.34
N GLY A 104 -19.41 14.89 -0.67
CA GLY A 104 -20.55 15.50 -1.37
C GLY A 104 -20.52 15.33 -2.89
N THR A 105 -19.37 14.98 -3.48
CA THR A 105 -19.20 14.86 -4.94
C THR A 105 -18.65 13.48 -5.36
N ALA A 106 -19.17 12.41 -4.76
CA ALA A 106 -18.67 11.05 -4.99
C ALA A 106 -18.64 10.61 -6.47
N SER A 107 -19.51 11.15 -7.32
CA SER A 107 -19.55 10.89 -8.77
C SER A 107 -18.45 11.60 -9.57
N ARG A 108 -17.72 12.54 -8.97
CA ARG A 108 -16.67 13.34 -9.61
C ARG A 108 -15.33 12.61 -9.68
N TRP A 109 -15.15 11.47 -9.02
CA TRP A 109 -13.87 10.74 -8.99
C TRP A 109 -13.96 9.51 -9.90
N PRO A 110 -12.90 9.15 -10.66
CA PRO A 110 -12.88 7.89 -11.40
C PRO A 110 -13.22 6.78 -10.40
N GLU A 111 -14.04 5.79 -10.78
CA GLU A 111 -14.48 4.75 -9.86
C GLU A 111 -13.27 4.07 -9.21
N ALA A 112 -12.91 4.52 -8.00
CA ALA A 112 -12.05 3.76 -7.13
C ALA A 112 -12.84 2.51 -6.81
N PRO A 113 -12.39 1.30 -7.20
CA PRO A 113 -13.15 0.12 -6.90
C PRO A 113 -13.46 0.13 -5.39
N PRO A 114 -14.72 -0.10 -4.95
CA PRO A 114 -15.18 0.04 -3.55
C PRO A 114 -14.45 -0.87 -2.54
N ARG A 115 -13.42 -1.56 -3.01
CA ARG A 115 -12.73 -2.66 -2.40
C ARG A 115 -11.69 -2.21 -1.37
N ARG A 116 -11.16 -0.98 -1.44
CA ARG A 116 -10.11 -0.51 -0.50
C ARG A 116 -10.57 -0.46 0.96
N SER A 117 -11.75 0.10 1.25
CA SER A 117 -12.29 0.17 2.62
C SER A 117 -12.62 -1.23 3.16
N GLN A 118 -13.16 -2.11 2.31
CA GLN A 118 -13.43 -3.51 2.64
C GLN A 118 -12.12 -4.25 2.99
N TYR A 119 -11.05 -4.01 2.24
CA TYR A 119 -9.76 -4.63 2.50
C TYR A 119 -9.02 -4.05 3.71
N GLY A 120 -9.23 -2.79 4.09
CA GLY A 120 -8.58 -2.21 5.28
C GLY A 120 -8.99 -2.89 6.59
N ARG A 121 -10.29 -3.06 6.82
CA ARG A 121 -10.80 -3.77 8.01
C ARG A 121 -10.50 -5.27 7.95
N ALA A 122 -10.69 -5.89 6.78
CA ALA A 122 -10.34 -7.29 6.58
C ALA A 122 -8.84 -7.55 6.81
N ALA A 123 -7.96 -6.66 6.34
CA ALA A 123 -6.51 -6.79 6.53
C ALA A 123 -6.11 -6.72 8.01
N GLN A 124 -6.79 -5.90 8.81
CA GLN A 124 -6.55 -5.87 10.25
C GLN A 124 -6.92 -7.22 10.92
N GLN A 125 -8.04 -7.83 10.53
CA GLN A 125 -8.43 -9.15 11.03
C GLN A 125 -7.46 -10.24 10.54
N LEU A 126 -7.06 -10.20 9.26
CA LEU A 126 -6.07 -11.12 8.69
C LEU A 126 -4.72 -10.97 9.39
N TRP A 127 -4.32 -9.75 9.72
CA TRP A 127 -3.09 -9.48 10.47
C TRP A 127 -3.14 -10.05 11.88
N GLN A 128 -4.24 -9.84 12.62
CA GLN A 128 -4.40 -10.41 13.96
C GLN A 128 -4.32 -11.93 13.96
N ARG A 129 -5.01 -12.57 13.01
CA ARG A 129 -4.96 -14.02 12.78
C ARG A 129 -3.54 -14.48 12.45
N TYR A 130 -2.88 -13.79 11.51
CA TYR A 130 -1.49 -14.08 11.16
C TYR A 130 -0.53 -13.93 12.35
N GLN A 131 -0.71 -12.91 13.20
CA GLN A 131 0.12 -12.72 14.39
C GLN A 131 -0.04 -13.82 15.42
N ALA A 132 -1.25 -14.37 15.57
CA ALA A 132 -1.53 -15.47 16.49
C ALA A 132 -0.87 -16.79 16.06
N LEU A 133 -0.47 -16.92 14.79
CA LEU A 133 0.19 -18.12 14.30
C LEU A 133 1.59 -18.30 14.91
N PRO A 134 2.00 -19.56 15.20
CA PRO A 134 3.37 -19.90 15.49
C PRO A 134 4.32 -19.46 14.37
N HIS A 135 5.55 -19.10 14.73
CA HIS A 135 6.56 -18.59 13.79
C HIS A 135 6.80 -19.50 12.56
N PRO A 136 6.87 -20.85 12.70
CA PRO A 136 6.91 -21.77 11.56
C PRO A 136 5.82 -21.54 10.52
N TRP A 137 4.57 -21.30 10.96
CA TRP A 137 3.46 -21.02 10.06
C TRP A 137 3.61 -19.68 9.36
N LYS A 138 4.08 -18.66 10.09
CA LYS A 138 4.32 -17.33 9.51
C LYS A 138 5.30 -17.39 8.34
N ILE A 139 6.40 -18.14 8.50
CA ILE A 139 7.40 -18.38 7.46
C ILE A 139 6.77 -19.12 6.27
N ARG A 140 6.10 -20.24 6.54
CA ARG A 140 5.51 -21.09 5.50
C ARG A 140 4.51 -20.33 4.63
N ILE A 141 3.62 -19.55 5.25
CA ILE A 141 2.63 -18.75 4.52
C ILE A 141 3.32 -17.72 3.62
N MET A 142 4.32 -16.99 4.13
CA MET A 142 5.03 -16.00 3.33
C MET A 142 5.78 -16.63 2.15
N ARG A 143 6.29 -17.85 2.33
CA ARG A 143 6.91 -18.62 1.25
C ARG A 143 5.90 -19.12 0.21
N GLU A 144 4.79 -19.70 0.63
CA GLU A 144 3.77 -20.24 -0.28
C GLU A 144 3.05 -19.13 -1.08
N MET A 145 3.11 -17.89 -0.59
CA MET A 145 2.64 -16.71 -1.30
C MET A 145 3.65 -16.17 -2.33
N GLU A 146 4.83 -16.78 -2.46
CA GLU A 146 5.87 -16.43 -3.44
C GLU A 146 6.16 -17.62 -4.40
N PRO A 147 6.24 -17.41 -5.72
CA PRO A 147 5.96 -16.17 -6.44
C PRO A 147 4.48 -15.79 -6.33
N PRO A 148 4.12 -14.50 -6.53
CA PRO A 148 2.72 -14.10 -6.48
C PRO A 148 1.90 -14.93 -7.46
N PRO A 149 0.67 -15.35 -7.08
CA PRO A 149 -0.18 -16.14 -7.95
C PRO A 149 -0.39 -15.40 -9.28
N GLY A 150 -0.20 -16.11 -10.40
CA GLY A 150 -0.20 -15.58 -11.77
C GLY A 150 -1.44 -14.77 -12.18
N PRO A 151 -1.53 -14.31 -13.45
CA PRO A 151 -2.52 -13.33 -13.94
C PRO A 151 -4.01 -13.67 -13.76
N SER A 152 -4.40 -14.86 -13.31
CA SER A 152 -5.81 -15.24 -13.17
C SER A 152 -6.51 -14.49 -12.03
N ARG A 153 -7.19 -13.39 -12.39
CA ARG A 153 -7.92 -12.46 -11.50
C ARG A 153 -8.91 -13.14 -10.54
N THR A 154 -9.39 -14.34 -10.86
CA THR A 154 -10.45 -15.06 -10.12
C THR A 154 -9.94 -15.87 -8.91
N ARG A 155 -8.66 -16.26 -8.84
CA ARG A 155 -8.08 -17.04 -7.71
C ARG A 155 -7.26 -16.21 -6.72
N ARG A 156 -6.96 -14.94 -7.02
CA ARG A 156 -5.97 -14.11 -6.30
C ARG A 156 -6.35 -13.71 -4.87
N ARG A 157 -7.65 -13.57 -4.58
CA ARG A 157 -8.12 -12.72 -3.47
C ARG A 157 -8.34 -13.41 -2.13
N LEU A 158 -8.12 -14.71 -2.08
CA LEU A 158 -8.38 -15.49 -0.88
C LEU A 158 -7.20 -16.37 -0.47
N LEU A 159 -6.11 -16.45 -1.24
CA LEU A 159 -5.02 -17.37 -0.92
C LEU A 159 -4.44 -17.11 0.47
N PHE A 160 -4.15 -15.85 0.81
CA PHE A 160 -3.66 -15.52 2.14
C PHE A 160 -4.64 -15.93 3.25
N ALA A 161 -5.94 -15.64 3.09
CA ALA A 161 -6.97 -16.02 4.06
C ALA A 161 -7.18 -17.55 4.15
N THR A 162 -7.06 -18.26 3.02
CA THR A 162 -7.12 -19.71 2.94
C THR A 162 -5.95 -20.35 3.66
N PHE A 163 -4.73 -19.85 3.42
CA PHE A 163 -3.53 -20.32 4.12
C PHE A 163 -3.59 -20.08 5.62
N LEU A 164 -4.10 -18.91 6.06
CA LEU A 164 -4.35 -18.64 7.48
C LEU A 164 -5.33 -19.66 8.07
N THR A 165 -6.46 -19.88 7.41
CA THR A 165 -7.50 -20.81 7.88
C THR A 165 -6.98 -22.25 7.96
N HIS A 166 -6.11 -22.64 7.03
CA HIS A 166 -5.44 -23.93 7.07
C HIS A 166 -4.47 -24.03 8.25
N ALA A 167 -3.60 -23.03 8.42
CA ALA A 167 -2.61 -22.97 9.49
C ALA A 167 -3.23 -23.01 10.90
N GLU A 168 -4.37 -22.35 11.10
CA GLU A 168 -5.10 -22.34 12.37
C GLU A 168 -5.67 -23.72 12.77
N LYS A 169 -5.91 -24.59 11.79
CA LYS A 169 -6.55 -25.90 11.98
C LYS A 169 -5.57 -27.07 11.94
N THR A 170 -4.29 -26.79 11.72
CA THR A 170 -3.28 -27.81 11.48
C THR A 170 -2.14 -27.70 12.48
N PRO A 171 -1.51 -28.85 12.84
CA PRO A 171 -0.35 -28.84 13.73
C PRO A 171 0.76 -27.93 13.21
N VAL A 172 1.59 -27.44 14.13
CA VAL A 172 2.73 -26.59 13.78
C VAL A 172 3.66 -27.38 12.85
N PRO A 173 4.01 -26.83 11.66
CA PRO A 173 4.86 -27.53 10.73
C PRO A 173 6.25 -27.65 11.34
N THR A 174 6.89 -28.78 11.11
CA THR A 174 8.33 -28.97 11.26
C THR A 174 9.04 -28.19 10.16
N THR A 175 8.99 -26.86 10.21
CA THR A 175 9.75 -26.04 9.27
C THR A 175 11.22 -26.24 9.52
N SER A 176 11.94 -26.67 8.48
CA SER A 176 13.39 -26.55 8.44
C SER A 176 13.77 -25.08 8.67
N THR A 177 14.57 -24.82 9.70
CA THR A 177 15.16 -23.51 10.02
C THR A 177 16.16 -23.02 8.96
N ALA A 178 16.31 -23.73 7.84
CA ALA A 178 17.22 -23.39 6.75
C ALA A 178 16.68 -22.32 5.78
N ASP A 179 15.39 -21.94 5.87
CA ASP A 179 14.78 -20.97 4.96
C ASP A 179 14.98 -19.52 5.44
N GLN A 180 16.24 -19.06 5.36
CA GLN A 180 16.66 -17.74 5.84
C GLN A 180 15.90 -16.55 5.24
N PRO A 181 15.53 -16.53 3.93
CA PRO A 181 14.84 -15.38 3.34
C PRO A 181 13.43 -15.15 3.90
N ALA A 182 12.64 -16.21 4.06
CA ALA A 182 11.28 -16.10 4.58
C ALA A 182 11.28 -15.76 6.08
N ASP A 183 12.21 -16.31 6.86
CA ASP A 183 12.41 -15.90 8.27
C ASP A 183 12.76 -14.41 8.38
N ALA A 184 13.72 -13.94 7.58
CA ALA A 184 14.12 -12.54 7.56
C ALA A 184 12.95 -11.60 7.20
N LEU A 185 12.10 -12.01 6.24
CA LEU A 185 10.89 -11.28 5.87
C LEU A 185 9.90 -11.18 7.05
N VAL A 186 9.60 -12.29 7.72
CA VAL A 186 8.68 -12.31 8.88
C VAL A 186 9.20 -11.42 10.02
N ARG A 187 10.50 -11.49 10.32
CA ARG A 187 11.14 -10.64 11.34
C ARG A 187 11.17 -9.17 10.93
N SER A 188 11.37 -8.87 9.65
CA SER A 188 11.32 -7.50 9.12
C SER A 188 9.92 -6.92 9.28
N LEU A 189 8.89 -7.63 8.82
CA LEU A 189 7.48 -7.24 8.96
C LEU A 189 7.11 -6.94 10.41
N SER A 190 7.48 -7.83 11.34
CA SER A 190 7.14 -7.71 12.76
C SER A 190 7.77 -6.50 13.46
N ARG A 191 8.85 -5.92 12.90
CA ARG A 191 9.53 -4.74 13.46
C ARG A 191 8.95 -3.40 12.96
N ARG A 192 8.05 -3.44 11.99
CA ARG A 192 7.44 -2.21 11.43
C ARG A 192 6.36 -1.64 12.36
N PRO A 193 6.01 -0.35 12.23
CA PRO A 193 4.84 0.20 12.90
C PRO A 193 3.55 -0.55 12.50
N ALA A 194 2.61 -0.66 13.42
CA ALA A 194 1.40 -1.47 13.24
C ALA A 194 0.59 -1.10 11.99
N GLY A 195 0.52 0.20 11.66
CA GLY A 195 -0.13 0.67 10.44
C GLY A 195 0.48 0.10 9.17
N TRP A 196 1.81 0.06 9.09
CA TRP A 196 2.55 -0.49 7.96
C TRP A 196 2.42 -2.02 7.87
N GLN A 197 2.38 -2.71 9.01
CA GLN A 197 2.14 -4.15 9.04
C GLN A 197 0.80 -4.49 8.39
N ILE A 198 -0.26 -3.80 8.80
CA ILE A 198 -1.62 -4.00 8.27
C ILE A 198 -1.68 -3.68 6.77
N GLU A 199 -1.03 -2.59 6.34
CA GLU A 199 -1.00 -2.19 4.92
C GLU A 199 -0.25 -3.20 4.04
N ILE A 200 0.86 -3.76 4.53
CA ILE A 200 1.58 -4.84 3.83
C ILE A 200 0.68 -6.07 3.69
N ILE A 201 0.01 -6.50 4.76
CA ILE A 201 -0.93 -7.63 4.71
C ILE A 201 -2.09 -7.36 3.75
N ARG A 202 -2.61 -6.13 3.70
CA ARG A 202 -3.66 -5.74 2.75
C ARG A 202 -3.22 -5.99 1.31
N ARG A 203 -1.99 -5.58 0.97
CA ARG A 203 -1.42 -5.75 -0.37
C ARG A 203 -1.13 -7.21 -0.71
N ILE A 204 -0.58 -7.97 0.24
CA ILE A 204 -0.36 -9.42 0.08
C ILE A 204 -1.70 -10.16 -0.13
N ALA A 205 -2.72 -9.84 0.67
CA ALA A 205 -4.06 -10.40 0.53
C ALA A 205 -4.75 -9.99 -0.79
N ALA A 206 -4.40 -8.83 -1.35
CA ALA A 206 -4.84 -8.41 -2.68
C ALA A 206 -4.10 -9.15 -3.84
N GLY A 207 -3.09 -9.95 -3.51
CA GLY A 207 -2.33 -10.79 -4.45
C GLY A 207 -0.92 -10.29 -4.77
N ALA A 208 -0.40 -9.29 -4.05
CA ALA A 208 0.99 -8.85 -4.21
C ALA A 208 1.98 -9.85 -3.57
N GLY A 209 3.15 -10.01 -4.17
CA GLY A 209 4.22 -10.86 -3.64
C GLY A 209 4.75 -10.33 -2.30
N PRO A 210 4.93 -11.17 -1.27
CA PRO A 210 5.40 -10.72 0.05
C PRO A 210 6.74 -9.99 0.02
N TYR A 211 7.74 -10.50 -0.72
CA TYR A 211 9.07 -9.88 -0.78
C TYR A 211 9.03 -8.51 -1.46
N ARG A 212 8.37 -8.42 -2.62
CA ARG A 212 8.20 -7.15 -3.35
C ARG A 212 7.47 -6.13 -2.48
N THR A 213 6.41 -6.55 -1.79
CA THR A 213 5.61 -5.67 -0.93
C THR A 213 6.43 -5.17 0.26
N SER A 214 7.19 -6.05 0.94
CA SER A 214 8.03 -5.59 2.06
C SER A 214 9.12 -4.62 1.59
N SER A 215 9.77 -4.88 0.46
CA SER A 215 10.78 -3.97 -0.11
C SER A 215 10.17 -2.62 -0.49
N ALA A 216 9.00 -2.63 -1.15
CA ALA A 216 8.27 -1.41 -1.49
C ALA A 216 7.85 -0.61 -0.24
N ALA A 217 7.56 -1.29 0.88
CA ALA A 217 7.27 -0.63 2.15
C ALA A 217 8.49 0.10 2.72
N ASP A 218 9.68 -0.52 2.68
CA ASP A 218 10.93 0.11 3.11
C ASP A 218 11.22 1.37 2.28
N GLU A 219 11.13 1.23 0.96
CA GLU A 219 11.36 2.36 0.04
C GLU A 219 10.34 3.47 0.30
N ALA A 220 9.07 3.11 0.51
CA ALA A 220 8.02 4.08 0.79
C ALA A 220 8.26 4.84 2.11
N ILE A 221 8.63 4.14 3.19
CA ILE A 221 8.98 4.77 4.47
C ILE A 221 10.14 5.76 4.28
N GLN A 222 11.17 5.39 3.50
CA GLN A 222 12.30 6.26 3.23
C GLN A 222 11.92 7.49 2.40
N ILE A 223 11.15 7.32 1.32
CA ILE A 223 10.70 8.42 0.46
C ILE A 223 9.86 9.41 1.28
N VAL A 224 8.86 8.91 2.01
CA VAL A 224 7.92 9.73 2.79
C VAL A 224 8.63 10.49 3.90
N SER A 225 9.61 9.86 4.56
CA SER A 225 10.44 10.52 5.58
C SER A 225 11.23 11.70 5.01
N ARG A 226 11.76 11.57 3.77
CA ARG A 226 12.47 12.67 3.08
C ARG A 226 11.56 13.79 2.62
N GLN A 227 10.29 13.49 2.35
CA GLN A 227 9.27 14.47 1.93
C GLN A 227 8.63 15.23 3.11
N GLY A 228 9.07 14.96 4.35
CA GLY A 228 8.56 15.64 5.54
C GLY A 228 7.13 15.24 5.94
N VAL A 229 6.56 14.20 5.34
CA VAL A 229 5.27 13.66 5.74
C VAL A 229 5.44 12.97 7.09
N ARG A 230 4.71 13.45 8.11
CA ARG A 230 4.81 12.93 9.48
C ARG A 230 4.32 11.48 9.52
N LEU A 231 5.25 10.55 9.68
CA LEU A 231 4.92 9.18 10.06
C LEU A 231 4.37 9.20 11.49
N ILE A 232 3.08 8.94 11.66
CA ILE A 232 2.41 9.01 12.98
C ILE A 232 2.90 7.94 13.97
N GLN A 233 3.73 6.99 13.54
CA GLN A 233 4.38 6.04 14.45
C GLN A 233 5.88 5.94 14.16
N ARG A 234 6.69 6.52 15.06
CA ARG A 234 8.08 6.09 15.23
C ARG A 234 8.07 4.61 15.61
N PRO A 235 8.98 3.77 15.09
CA PRO A 235 9.19 2.46 15.67
C PRO A 235 9.58 2.65 17.14
N SER A 236 8.90 1.94 18.04
CA SER A 236 9.33 1.79 19.42
C SER A 236 10.66 1.02 19.39
N LEU A 237 11.79 1.73 19.32
CA LEU A 237 13.06 1.13 19.64
C LEU A 237 12.99 0.72 21.12
N PRO A 238 13.30 -0.55 21.47
CA PRO A 238 13.42 -0.91 22.88
C PRO A 238 14.51 -0.04 23.48
N ARG A 239 14.16 0.77 24.49
CA ARG A 239 15.15 1.39 25.37
C ARG A 239 15.93 0.25 26.01
N ILE A 240 17.17 0.05 25.59
CA ILE A 240 18.12 -0.73 26.37
C ILE A 240 18.29 0.03 27.69
N PRO A 241 17.93 -0.56 28.84
CA PRO A 241 18.27 0.05 30.12
C PRO A 241 19.79 0.11 30.21
N ARG A 242 20.33 1.31 30.36
CA ARG A 242 21.71 1.48 30.81
C ARG A 242 21.72 1.08 32.28
N SER A 243 22.17 -0.15 32.54
CA SER A 243 22.75 -0.54 33.83
C SER A 243 24.09 0.13 34.00
#